data_AF-A0AAJ2VGL6-F1
#
_entry.id   AF-A0AAJ2VGL6-F1
#
_cell.length_a   1.000
_cell.length_b   1.000
_cell.length_c   1.000
_cell.angle_alpha   90.00
_cell.angle_beta   90.00
_cell.angle_gamma   90.00
#
_symmetry.space_group_name_H-M   'P 1'
#
loop_
_entity.id
_entity.type
_entity.pdbx_description
1 polymer ?
#
loop_
_entity_poly.entity_id
_entity_poly.type
_entity_poly.pdbx_seq_one_letter_code
_entity_poly.pdbx_strand_id
1 'polypeptide(L)'
;MDKIPGYSANASWAYSYRNSPSATSSSSNIRATASGSQCLGLSEQISELTQQIANRTRLSTTGYQMAMDRINNAHRLDANSLMTMRRAEQYTQAAKRAYPTETLKQLAALQQQYIYRTVSDELRGAIEMSPEQLTDCLQKCREHGFSNCDMQALEVGLHLRYGLGLTDFSIVSNHKLSHNYVVFPPNDTFPKGAIVDSWTGQGVVELNMKNKLKFMHHEGNYHVNENMHNWLENNGSRYVLS
;
A
#
# COMPACT_ATOMS: atom_id res chain seq x y z
N MET A 1 12.83 30.16 -14.87
CA MET A 1 13.59 29.82 -13.66
C MET A 1 12.60 29.86 -12.52
N ASP A 2 12.39 28.74 -11.84
CA ASP A 2 12.18 28.67 -10.40
C ASP A 2 12.36 27.20 -10.00
N LYS A 3 13.49 26.93 -9.32
CA LYS A 3 13.89 25.61 -8.84
C LYS A 3 13.14 25.36 -7.54
N ILE A 4 12.40 24.26 -7.46
CA ILE A 4 11.88 23.74 -6.19
C ILE A 4 13.08 23.22 -5.38
N PRO A 5 13.33 23.71 -4.15
CA PRO A 5 14.45 23.25 -3.34
C PRO A 5 14.19 21.87 -2.73
N GLY A 6 15.18 20.99 -2.91
CA GLY A 6 15.69 19.99 -1.98
C GLY A 6 14.74 19.29 -1.01
N TYR A 7 14.48 18.01 -1.29
CA TYR A 7 14.49 16.98 -0.25
C TYR A 7 15.68 16.07 -0.52
N SER A 8 16.75 16.27 0.25
CA SER A 8 17.82 15.30 0.42
C SER A 8 17.72 14.73 1.83
N ALA A 9 17.73 13.41 1.97
CA ALA A 9 18.13 12.77 3.20
C ALA A 9 18.74 11.40 2.87
N ASN A 10 20.06 11.43 2.68
CA ASN A 10 20.92 10.27 2.89
C ASN A 10 20.80 9.84 4.35
N ALA A 11 20.55 8.56 4.61
CA ALA A 11 20.93 7.91 5.86
C ALA A 11 21.39 6.48 5.52
N SER A 12 22.70 6.33 5.35
CA SER A 12 23.38 5.04 5.24
C SER A 12 23.57 4.45 6.63
N TRP A 13 23.07 3.25 6.91
CA TRP A 13 23.65 2.39 7.96
C TRP A 13 23.48 0.92 7.60
N ALA A 14 24.63 0.24 7.52
CA ALA A 14 24.75 -1.18 7.35
C ALA A 14 24.61 -1.88 8.70
N TYR A 15 23.79 -2.94 8.80
CA TYR A 15 23.94 -3.95 9.84
C TYR A 15 23.66 -5.35 9.31
N SER A 16 24.64 -6.21 9.54
CA SER A 16 24.69 -7.65 9.30
C SER A 16 23.81 -8.42 10.29
N TYR A 17 23.09 -9.44 9.83
CA TYR A 17 22.68 -10.53 10.72
C TYR A 17 22.99 -11.91 10.13
N ARG A 18 23.55 -12.74 11.02
CA ARG A 18 24.05 -14.10 10.83
C ARG A 18 22.92 -15.11 10.68
N ASN A 19 23.26 -16.17 9.94
CA ASN A 19 22.49 -17.38 9.71
C ASN A 19 22.27 -18.26 10.96
N SER A 20 21.18 -19.07 10.83
CA SER A 20 21.01 -20.47 11.27
C SER A 20 20.34 -20.75 12.64
N PRO A 21 19.71 -21.94 12.85
CA PRO A 21 19.16 -22.93 11.89
C PRO A 21 17.78 -23.56 12.24
N SER A 22 17.18 -24.15 11.19
CA SER A 22 16.25 -25.30 11.08
C SER A 22 15.67 -26.02 12.31
N ALA A 23 14.39 -26.39 12.20
CA ALA A 23 13.84 -27.63 12.74
C ALA A 23 12.87 -28.31 11.75
N THR A 24 13.18 -29.57 11.44
CA THR A 24 12.44 -30.58 10.66
C THR A 24 11.27 -31.19 11.45
N SER A 25 10.11 -31.43 10.83
CA SER A 25 9.49 -32.74 10.46
C SER A 25 7.97 -32.54 10.62
N SER A 26 7.00 -33.20 9.96
CA SER A 26 6.89 -34.53 9.35
C SER A 26 5.59 -34.58 8.51
N SER A 27 5.59 -35.49 7.53
CA SER A 27 4.61 -35.72 6.46
C SER A 27 3.18 -36.07 6.88
N SER A 28 2.20 -35.70 6.05
CA SER A 28 1.09 -36.60 5.68
C SER A 28 0.51 -36.24 4.30
N ASN A 29 0.41 -37.28 3.47
CA ASN A 29 -0.14 -37.26 2.11
C ASN A 29 -1.64 -36.97 2.11
N ILE A 30 -2.11 -35.96 1.39
CA ILE A 30 -3.50 -35.88 0.93
C ILE A 30 -3.53 -35.46 -0.54
N ARG A 31 -4.31 -36.23 -1.31
CA ARG A 31 -4.52 -36.15 -2.75
C ARG A 31 -4.84 -34.75 -3.25
N ALA A 32 -4.08 -34.34 -4.25
CA ALA A 32 -4.41 -33.24 -5.15
C ALA A 32 -5.59 -33.61 -6.05
N THR A 33 -6.66 -32.82 -5.98
CA THR A 33 -7.55 -32.44 -7.11
C THR A 33 -8.62 -31.47 -6.61
N ALA A 34 -8.31 -30.17 -6.58
CA ALA A 34 -9.27 -29.05 -6.65
C ALA A 34 -8.55 -27.69 -6.42
N SER A 35 -7.88 -27.12 -7.42
CA SER A 35 -7.21 -25.80 -7.26
C SER A 35 -7.66 -24.72 -8.25
N GLY A 36 -8.64 -25.00 -9.13
CA GLY A 36 -9.06 -24.04 -10.16
C GLY A 36 -10.13 -23.03 -9.73
N SER A 37 -11.06 -23.41 -8.86
CA SER A 37 -12.29 -22.62 -8.62
C SER A 37 -12.28 -21.78 -7.34
N GLN A 38 -11.47 -22.10 -6.34
CA GLN A 38 -11.32 -21.28 -5.13
C GLN A 38 -10.42 -20.05 -5.34
N CYS A 39 -9.43 -20.15 -6.25
CA CYS A 39 -8.43 -19.12 -6.51
C CYS A 39 -9.02 -17.85 -7.15
N LEU A 40 -9.97 -17.99 -8.09
CA LEU A 40 -10.67 -16.86 -8.70
C LEU A 40 -11.46 -16.06 -7.65
N GLY A 41 -12.12 -16.76 -6.71
CA GLY A 41 -12.93 -16.11 -5.67
C GLY A 41 -12.11 -15.24 -4.72
N LEU A 42 -10.95 -15.70 -4.25
CA LEU A 42 -10.15 -14.92 -3.29
C LEU A 42 -9.49 -13.69 -3.92
N SER A 43 -8.95 -13.83 -5.14
CA SER A 43 -8.38 -12.68 -5.86
C SER A 43 -9.42 -11.61 -6.18
N GLU A 44 -10.65 -12.02 -6.51
CA GLU A 44 -11.78 -11.12 -6.71
C GLU A 44 -12.18 -10.43 -5.40
N GLN A 45 -12.32 -11.17 -4.30
CA GLN A 45 -12.64 -10.60 -2.98
C GLN A 45 -11.61 -9.56 -2.53
N ILE A 46 -10.31 -9.84 -2.71
CA ILE A 46 -9.27 -8.87 -2.38
C ILE A 46 -9.36 -7.65 -3.30
N SER A 47 -9.61 -7.84 -4.60
CA SER A 47 -9.75 -6.72 -5.53
C SER A 47 -10.96 -5.84 -5.18
N GLU A 48 -12.10 -6.44 -4.82
CA GLU A 48 -13.27 -5.72 -4.32
C GLU A 48 -12.95 -4.95 -3.03
N LEU A 49 -12.28 -5.59 -2.08
CA LEU A 49 -11.84 -4.95 -0.84
C LEU A 49 -10.96 -3.71 -1.13
N THR A 50 -9.98 -3.84 -2.01
CA THR A 50 -9.12 -2.71 -2.38
C THR A 50 -9.92 -1.56 -2.99
N GLN A 51 -10.95 -1.87 -3.79
CA GLN A 51 -11.83 -0.86 -4.38
C GLN A 51 -12.70 -0.19 -3.31
N GLN A 52 -13.19 -0.93 -2.31
CA GLN A 52 -13.96 -0.36 -1.20
C GLN A 52 -13.10 0.61 -0.38
N ILE A 53 -11.87 0.23 -0.02
CA ILE A 53 -10.90 1.10 0.66
C ILE A 53 -10.60 2.35 -0.17
N ALA A 54 -10.37 2.16 -1.47
CA ALA A 54 -10.10 3.22 -2.43
C ALA A 54 -11.29 4.18 -2.65
N ASN A 55 -12.52 3.72 -2.40
CA ASN A 55 -13.73 4.55 -2.48
C ASN A 55 -13.99 5.34 -1.20
N ARG A 56 -13.62 4.79 -0.03
CA ARG A 56 -13.69 5.50 1.26
C ARG A 56 -12.70 6.68 1.29
N THR A 57 -11.50 6.45 0.74
CA THR A 57 -10.45 7.47 0.64
C THR A 57 -10.57 8.25 -0.68
N ARG A 58 -11.52 9.18 -0.72
CA ARG A 58 -11.86 9.99 -1.91
C ARG A 58 -10.69 10.84 -2.42
N LEU A 59 -9.76 11.19 -1.53
CA LEU A 59 -8.60 12.02 -1.83
C LEU A 59 -7.33 11.33 -1.33
N SER A 60 -6.29 11.35 -2.16
CA SER A 60 -4.97 10.90 -1.77
C SER A 60 -3.90 11.70 -2.49
N THR A 61 -2.87 12.16 -1.77
CA THR A 61 -1.75 12.88 -2.40
C THR A 61 -0.94 11.95 -3.29
N THR A 62 -0.59 10.74 -2.81
CA THR A 62 0.12 9.74 -3.62
C THR A 62 -0.71 9.37 -4.84
N GLY A 63 -2.00 9.07 -4.64
CA GLY A 63 -2.92 8.78 -5.74
C GLY A 63 -2.99 9.90 -6.78
N TYR A 64 -3.07 11.16 -6.34
CA TYR A 64 -3.15 12.30 -7.26
C TYR A 64 -1.84 12.54 -8.03
N GLN A 65 -0.68 12.45 -7.38
CA GLN A 65 0.62 12.60 -8.05
C GLN A 65 0.81 11.54 -9.14
N MET A 66 0.49 10.30 -8.83
CA MET A 66 0.56 9.17 -9.76
C MET A 66 -0.47 9.31 -10.90
N ALA A 67 -1.67 9.83 -10.59
CA ALA A 67 -2.69 10.11 -11.58
C ALA A 67 -2.24 11.18 -12.58
N MET A 68 -1.59 12.25 -12.09
CA MET A 68 -1.01 13.29 -12.93
C MET A 68 0.09 12.71 -13.84
N ASP A 69 0.98 11.85 -13.32
CA ASP A 69 1.96 11.15 -14.15
C ASP A 69 1.29 10.28 -15.24
N ARG A 70 0.27 9.51 -14.87
CA ARG A 70 -0.47 8.65 -15.81
C ARG A 70 -1.15 9.45 -16.94
N ILE A 71 -1.78 10.58 -16.59
CA ILE A 71 -2.47 11.46 -17.55
C ILE A 71 -1.47 12.12 -18.49
N ASN A 72 -0.34 12.61 -17.96
CA ASN A 72 0.71 13.21 -18.77
C ASN A 72 1.38 12.19 -19.72
N ASN A 73 1.29 10.90 -19.40
CA ASN A 73 1.81 9.80 -20.20
C ASN A 73 0.67 8.92 -20.79
N ALA A 74 -0.35 9.55 -21.37
CA ALA A 74 -1.55 8.86 -21.87
C ALA A 74 -1.26 7.72 -22.88
N HIS A 75 -0.17 7.83 -23.64
CA HIS A 75 0.29 6.82 -24.60
C HIS A 75 0.73 5.49 -23.96
N ARG A 76 1.05 5.47 -22.65
CA ARG A 76 1.38 4.22 -21.95
C ARG A 76 0.11 3.39 -21.78
N LEU A 77 0.22 2.08 -21.98
CA LEU A 77 -0.85 1.14 -21.69
C LEU A 77 -1.00 0.95 -20.18
N ASP A 78 -2.21 0.66 -19.72
CA ASP A 78 -2.50 0.38 -18.31
C ASP A 78 -1.67 -0.80 -17.79
N ALA A 79 -1.49 -1.83 -18.62
CA ALA A 79 -0.67 -2.99 -18.28
C ALA A 79 0.81 -2.64 -18.01
N ASN A 80 1.29 -1.49 -18.49
CA ASN A 80 2.67 -1.02 -18.36
C ASN A 80 2.79 0.20 -17.44
N SER A 81 1.68 0.63 -16.84
CA SER A 81 1.62 1.77 -15.94
C SER A 81 1.33 1.30 -14.52
N LEU A 82 1.75 2.09 -13.53
CA LEU A 82 1.41 1.81 -12.14
C LEU A 82 -0.09 2.02 -11.89
N MET A 83 -0.70 3.01 -12.53
CA MET A 83 -2.13 3.31 -12.39
C MET A 83 -2.87 3.14 -13.72
N THR A 84 -4.11 2.66 -13.67
CA THR A 84 -5.01 2.63 -14.84
C THR A 84 -5.46 4.04 -15.24
N MET A 85 -5.74 4.27 -16.53
CA MET A 85 -6.23 5.60 -16.96
C MET A 85 -7.53 5.99 -16.24
N ARG A 86 -8.47 5.04 -16.15
CA ARG A 86 -9.74 5.24 -15.43
C ARG A 86 -9.51 5.71 -14.00
N ARG A 87 -8.58 5.08 -13.27
CA ARG A 87 -8.31 5.47 -11.88
C ARG A 87 -7.64 6.84 -11.79
N ALA A 88 -6.77 7.17 -12.75
CA ALA A 88 -6.15 8.49 -12.82
C ALA A 88 -7.17 9.61 -13.04
N GLU A 89 -8.13 9.39 -13.94
CA GLU A 89 -9.24 10.33 -14.17
C GLU A 89 -10.11 10.48 -12.92
N GLN A 90 -10.46 9.38 -12.25
CA GLN A 90 -11.23 9.41 -11.01
C GLN A 90 -10.55 10.27 -9.93
N TYR A 91 -9.26 10.05 -9.67
CA TYR A 91 -8.54 10.84 -8.66
C TYR A 91 -8.42 12.30 -9.05
N THR A 92 -8.08 12.59 -10.30
CA THR A 92 -7.91 13.98 -10.73
C THR A 92 -9.23 14.75 -10.71
N GLN A 93 -10.33 14.11 -11.10
CA GLN A 93 -11.67 14.72 -11.02
C GLN A 93 -12.11 14.95 -9.58
N ALA A 94 -11.94 13.96 -8.69
CA ALA A 94 -12.31 14.08 -7.28
C ALA A 94 -11.52 15.21 -6.60
N ALA A 95 -10.20 15.25 -6.81
CA ALA A 95 -9.34 16.26 -6.22
C ALA A 95 -9.57 17.65 -6.79
N LYS A 96 -9.77 17.80 -8.11
CA LYS A 96 -10.09 19.11 -8.71
C LYS A 96 -11.48 19.61 -8.31
N ARG A 97 -12.43 18.72 -8.02
CA ARG A 97 -13.74 19.10 -7.48
C ARG A 97 -13.62 19.64 -6.06
N ALA A 98 -12.81 19.01 -5.22
CA ALA A 98 -12.58 19.43 -3.84
C ALA A 98 -11.70 20.68 -3.75
N TYR A 99 -10.63 20.75 -4.54
CA TYR A 99 -9.64 21.83 -4.56
C TYR A 99 -9.40 22.30 -6.00
N PRO A 100 -10.21 23.24 -6.50
CA PRO A 100 -10.11 23.72 -7.89
C PRO A 100 -8.81 24.46 -8.21
N THR A 101 -8.20 25.10 -7.21
CA THR A 101 -6.95 25.86 -7.32
C THR A 101 -5.89 25.29 -6.38
N GLU A 102 -4.63 25.33 -6.81
CA GLU A 102 -3.48 24.82 -6.05
C GLU A 102 -3.68 23.38 -5.51
N THR A 103 -4.35 22.50 -6.27
CA THR A 103 -4.81 21.16 -5.80
C THR A 103 -3.70 20.38 -5.09
N LEU A 104 -2.49 20.32 -5.66
CA LEU A 104 -1.35 19.60 -5.04
C LEU A 104 -0.93 20.19 -3.70
N LYS A 105 -0.90 21.51 -3.58
CA LYS A 105 -0.52 22.21 -2.35
C LYS A 105 -1.56 21.98 -1.25
N GLN A 106 -2.84 21.98 -1.62
CA GLN A 106 -3.93 21.66 -0.69
C GLN A 106 -3.86 20.21 -0.21
N LEU A 107 -3.65 19.25 -1.12
CA LEU A 107 -3.46 17.84 -0.75
C LEU A 107 -2.22 17.62 0.13
N ALA A 108 -1.12 18.32 -0.17
CA ALA A 108 0.09 18.27 0.66
C ALA A 108 -0.17 18.84 2.07
N ALA A 109 -0.97 19.90 2.20
CA ALA A 109 -1.37 20.45 3.49
C ALA A 109 -2.19 19.44 4.31
N LEU A 110 -3.15 18.73 3.69
CA LEU A 110 -3.88 17.64 4.36
C LEU A 110 -2.94 16.53 4.83
N GLN A 111 -1.98 16.13 3.99
CA GLN A 111 -1.01 15.10 4.34
C GLN A 111 -0.17 15.50 5.54
N GLN A 112 0.30 16.76 5.57
CA GLN A 112 1.02 17.28 6.73
C GLN A 112 0.13 17.31 7.99
N GLN A 113 -1.13 17.75 7.86
CA GLN A 113 -2.02 17.93 8.99
C GLN A 113 -2.55 16.62 9.59
N TYR A 114 -2.92 15.65 8.76
CA TYR A 114 -3.65 14.46 9.20
C TYR A 114 -2.82 13.20 9.27
N ILE A 115 -1.65 13.19 8.63
CA ILE A 115 -0.76 12.02 8.62
C ILE A 115 0.52 12.37 9.34
N TYR A 116 1.29 13.34 8.84
CA TYR A 116 2.65 13.51 9.35
C TYR A 116 2.76 14.24 10.68
N ARG A 117 1.81 15.12 11.01
CA ARG A 117 1.79 15.82 12.30
C ARG A 117 1.24 14.89 13.39
N THR A 118 2.14 14.42 14.24
CA THR A 118 1.79 13.58 15.40
C THR A 118 1.11 14.41 16.49
N VAL A 119 0.55 13.73 17.50
CA VAL A 119 -0.02 14.38 18.70
C VAL A 119 0.97 15.25 19.48
N SER A 120 2.28 15.02 19.31
CA SER A 120 3.36 15.82 19.90
C SER A 120 3.86 16.94 18.97
N ASP A 121 3.14 17.20 17.87
CA ASP A 121 3.47 18.20 16.83
C ASP A 121 4.74 17.93 16.00
N GLU A 122 5.30 16.73 16.11
CA GLU A 122 6.43 16.31 15.29
C GLU A 122 5.98 15.87 13.89
N LEU A 123 6.80 16.14 12.87
CA LEU A 123 6.59 15.59 11.52
C LEU A 123 7.31 14.25 11.38
N ARG A 124 6.56 13.15 11.28
CA ARG A 124 7.10 11.79 11.10
C ARG A 124 6.48 11.12 9.89
N GLY A 125 7.28 10.37 9.12
CA GLY A 125 6.74 9.48 8.10
C GLY A 125 6.04 8.29 8.78
N ALA A 126 5.01 7.71 8.14
CA ALA A 126 4.25 6.62 8.77
C ALA A 126 5.10 5.36 9.05
N ILE A 127 6.21 5.21 8.33
CA ILE A 127 7.21 4.17 8.58
C ILE A 127 7.93 4.34 9.93
N GLU A 128 8.03 5.56 10.42
CA GLU A 128 8.68 5.96 11.68
C GLU A 128 7.68 6.12 12.83
N MET A 129 6.39 5.97 12.55
CA MET A 129 5.33 6.14 13.53
C MET A 129 5.23 4.92 14.45
N SER A 130 5.02 5.19 15.75
CA SER A 130 4.62 4.15 16.68
C SER A 130 3.20 3.64 16.38
N PRO A 131 2.81 2.45 16.87
CA PRO A 131 1.43 1.97 16.76
C PRO A 131 0.37 2.98 17.25
N GLU A 132 0.64 3.70 18.33
CA GLU A 132 -0.29 4.71 18.86
C GLU A 132 -0.47 5.88 17.87
N GLN A 133 0.62 6.32 17.25
CA GLN A 133 0.59 7.37 16.22
C GLN A 133 -0.12 6.91 14.95
N LEU A 134 0.08 5.65 14.54
CA LEU A 134 -0.64 5.04 13.41
C LEU A 134 -2.15 5.00 13.64
N THR A 135 -2.57 4.73 14.88
CA THR A 135 -3.99 4.71 15.27
C THR A 135 -4.65 6.08 15.03
N ASP A 136 -4.03 7.14 15.55
CA ASP A 136 -4.52 8.51 15.43
C ASP A 136 -4.58 8.95 13.95
N CYS A 137 -3.53 8.66 13.18
CA CYS A 137 -3.49 8.97 11.76
C CYS A 137 -4.59 8.26 10.97
N LEU A 138 -4.79 6.97 11.24
CA LEU A 138 -5.81 6.16 10.57
C LEU A 138 -7.21 6.72 10.83
N GLN A 139 -7.49 7.11 12.08
CA GLN A 139 -8.77 7.70 12.45
C GLN A 139 -9.03 9.03 11.73
N LYS A 140 -8.07 9.96 11.76
CA LYS A 140 -8.16 11.24 11.02
C LYS A 140 -8.37 11.02 9.53
N CYS A 141 -7.65 10.07 8.93
CA CYS A 141 -7.79 9.71 7.53
C CYS A 141 -9.21 9.24 7.18
N ARG A 142 -9.79 8.38 8.01
CA ARG A 142 -11.17 7.89 7.84
C ARG A 142 -12.20 9.00 8.00
N GLU A 143 -12.07 9.84 9.02
CA GLU A 143 -12.97 10.97 9.28
C GLU A 143 -13.00 11.99 8.13
N HIS A 144 -11.85 12.26 7.53
CA HIS A 144 -11.72 13.25 6.45
C HIS A 144 -11.79 12.66 5.04
N GLY A 145 -11.92 11.34 4.90
CA GLY A 145 -11.92 10.66 3.60
C GLY A 145 -10.63 10.89 2.79
N PHE A 146 -9.50 11.03 3.49
CA PHE A 146 -8.18 11.35 2.94
C PHE A 146 -7.15 10.28 3.34
N SER A 147 -6.13 10.03 2.53
CA SER A 147 -5.03 9.10 2.88
C SER A 147 -3.79 9.29 1.99
N ASN A 148 -2.68 8.68 2.36
CA ASN A 148 -1.53 8.46 1.48
C ASN A 148 -1.27 6.95 1.29
N CYS A 149 -0.20 6.59 0.59
CA CYS A 149 0.17 5.19 0.38
C CYS A 149 0.37 4.41 1.69
N ASP A 150 0.91 5.04 2.73
CA ASP A 150 1.13 4.40 4.02
C ASP A 150 -0.18 3.94 4.66
N MET A 151 -1.11 4.88 4.86
CA MET A 151 -2.38 4.60 5.53
C MET A 151 -3.26 3.66 4.71
N GLN A 152 -3.17 3.72 3.39
CA GLN A 152 -3.88 2.78 2.53
C GLN A 152 -3.31 1.35 2.62
N ALA A 153 -1.99 1.18 2.61
CA ALA A 153 -1.39 -0.13 2.76
C ALA A 153 -1.72 -0.74 4.14
N LEU A 154 -1.74 0.09 5.18
CA LEU A 154 -2.20 -0.31 6.52
C LEU A 154 -3.67 -0.74 6.52
N GLU A 155 -4.56 0.06 5.91
CA GLU A 155 -5.99 -0.25 5.79
C GLU A 155 -6.21 -1.55 4.98
N VAL A 156 -5.46 -1.77 3.90
CA VAL A 156 -5.50 -3.02 3.14
C VAL A 156 -5.08 -4.19 4.03
N GLY A 157 -3.92 -4.11 4.71
CA GLY A 157 -3.46 -5.17 5.61
C GLY A 157 -4.46 -5.48 6.73
N LEU A 158 -5.09 -4.45 7.31
CA LEU A 158 -6.12 -4.56 8.33
C LEU A 158 -7.29 -5.42 7.85
N HIS A 159 -7.83 -5.12 6.68
CA HIS A 159 -8.98 -5.83 6.15
C HIS A 159 -8.62 -7.20 5.56
N LEU A 160 -7.41 -7.39 5.05
CA LEU A 160 -6.92 -8.72 4.68
C LEU A 160 -6.89 -9.63 5.92
N ARG A 161 -6.30 -9.15 7.03
CA ARG A 161 -6.15 -9.94 8.26
C ARG A 161 -7.45 -10.18 8.99
N TYR A 162 -8.21 -9.13 9.26
CA TYR A 162 -9.38 -9.20 10.14
C TYR A 162 -10.71 -9.24 9.39
N GLY A 163 -10.74 -8.83 8.13
CA GLY A 163 -11.93 -8.93 7.28
C GLY A 163 -11.99 -10.25 6.51
N LEU A 164 -10.87 -10.68 5.91
CA LEU A 164 -10.78 -11.89 5.09
C LEU A 164 -10.06 -13.07 5.77
N GLY A 165 -9.47 -12.87 6.95
CA GLY A 165 -8.77 -13.93 7.69
C GLY A 165 -7.41 -14.33 7.10
N LEU A 166 -6.81 -13.49 6.25
CA LEU A 166 -5.54 -13.77 5.59
C LEU A 166 -4.37 -13.25 6.44
N THR A 167 -3.43 -14.11 6.82
CA THR A 167 -2.33 -13.74 7.74
C THR A 167 -0.96 -13.77 7.07
N ASP A 168 -0.80 -14.51 5.97
CA ASP A 168 0.46 -14.67 5.27
C ASP A 168 0.67 -13.56 4.22
N PHE A 169 0.90 -12.33 4.68
CA PHE A 169 1.25 -11.21 3.82
C PHE A 169 2.23 -10.27 4.52
N SER A 170 2.87 -9.39 3.76
CA SER A 170 3.73 -8.32 4.27
C SER A 170 3.29 -6.96 3.74
N ILE A 171 3.14 -5.97 4.62
CA ILE A 171 3.16 -4.57 4.19
C ILE A 171 4.62 -4.19 3.95
N VAL A 172 4.94 -3.77 2.73
CA VAL A 172 6.30 -3.37 2.35
C VAL A 172 6.36 -1.88 2.07
N SER A 173 7.49 -1.28 2.46
CA SER A 173 7.82 0.11 2.14
C SER A 173 8.94 0.15 1.12
N ASN A 174 8.63 0.56 -0.10
CA ASN A 174 9.57 0.64 -1.21
C ASN A 174 10.11 2.07 -1.34
N HIS A 175 11.36 2.28 -0.95
CA HIS A 175 11.95 3.62 -0.93
C HIS A 175 12.36 4.12 -2.33
N LYS A 176 12.57 3.23 -3.31
CA LYS A 176 12.83 3.64 -4.70
C LYS A 176 11.59 4.16 -5.39
N LEU A 177 10.44 3.58 -5.08
CA LEU A 177 9.15 4.05 -5.57
C LEU A 177 8.52 5.12 -4.66
N SER A 178 9.05 5.31 -3.44
CA SER A 178 8.44 6.12 -2.37
C SER A 178 7.00 5.70 -2.10
N HIS A 179 6.78 4.38 -1.97
CA HIS A 179 5.45 3.80 -2.00
C HIS A 179 5.32 2.54 -1.13
N ASN A 180 4.15 2.37 -0.51
CA ASN A 180 3.83 1.22 0.34
C ASN A 180 2.68 0.39 -0.24
N TYR A 181 2.81 -0.92 -0.19
CA TYR A 181 1.82 -1.87 -0.71
C TYR A 181 1.89 -3.19 0.06
N VAL A 182 0.88 -4.04 -0.12
CA VAL A 182 0.87 -5.38 0.48
C VAL A 182 1.41 -6.40 -0.52
N VAL A 183 2.17 -7.37 -0.02
CA VAL A 183 2.74 -8.47 -0.78
C VAL A 183 2.37 -9.80 -0.15
N PHE A 184 1.82 -10.71 -0.96
CA PHE A 184 1.71 -12.13 -0.63
C PHE A 184 2.94 -12.87 -1.16
N PRO A 185 3.60 -13.71 -0.33
CA PRO A 185 4.61 -14.62 -0.84
C PRO A 185 3.97 -15.66 -1.79
N PRO A 186 4.79 -16.39 -2.57
CA PRO A 186 4.31 -17.53 -3.34
C PRO A 186 3.61 -18.57 -2.45
N ASN A 187 2.37 -18.92 -2.80
CA ASN A 187 1.58 -19.93 -2.11
C ASN A 187 0.59 -20.61 -3.08
N ASP A 188 -0.26 -21.51 -2.57
CA ASP A 188 -1.23 -22.25 -3.38
C ASP A 188 -2.26 -21.35 -4.09
N THR A 189 -2.58 -20.20 -3.50
CA THR A 189 -3.50 -19.22 -4.10
C THR A 189 -2.78 -18.35 -5.14
N PHE A 190 -1.57 -17.90 -4.83
CA PHE A 190 -0.74 -17.03 -5.65
C PHE A 190 0.60 -17.73 -5.94
N PRO A 191 0.69 -18.59 -6.97
CA PRO A 191 1.88 -19.40 -7.20
C PRO A 191 3.18 -18.61 -7.43
N LYS A 192 3.07 -17.35 -7.87
CA LYS A 192 4.21 -16.43 -8.03
C LYS A 192 4.29 -15.35 -6.95
N GLY A 193 3.40 -15.38 -5.97
CA GLY A 193 3.10 -14.28 -5.07
C GLY A 193 2.22 -13.21 -5.73
N ALA A 194 1.81 -12.22 -4.96
CA ALA A 194 0.97 -11.13 -5.43
C ALA A 194 1.29 -9.80 -4.74
N ILE A 195 1.05 -8.70 -5.44
CA ILE A 195 0.99 -7.34 -4.90
C ILE A 195 -0.48 -6.95 -4.80
N VAL A 196 -0.86 -6.33 -3.69
CA VAL A 196 -2.18 -5.76 -3.46
C VAL A 196 -2.02 -4.28 -3.20
N ASP A 197 -2.65 -3.47 -4.04
CA ASP A 197 -2.52 -2.02 -4.01
C ASP A 197 -3.83 -1.33 -4.39
N SER A 198 -4.41 -0.58 -3.45
CA SER A 198 -5.71 0.06 -3.59
C SER A 198 -5.74 1.31 -4.46
N TRP A 199 -4.65 2.06 -4.66
CA TRP A 199 -4.73 3.32 -5.43
C TRP A 199 -4.42 3.13 -6.91
N THR A 200 -3.73 2.06 -7.30
CA THR A 200 -3.43 1.77 -8.72
C THR A 200 -4.68 1.50 -9.56
N GLY A 201 -5.77 1.05 -8.92
CA GLY A 201 -6.95 0.53 -9.59
C GLY A 201 -6.71 -0.81 -10.29
N GLN A 202 -5.61 -1.50 -9.95
CA GLN A 202 -5.27 -2.81 -10.50
C GLN A 202 -5.68 -3.96 -9.57
N GLY A 203 -6.04 -3.67 -8.31
CA GLY A 203 -6.45 -4.68 -7.34
C GLY A 203 -5.30 -5.61 -6.99
N VAL A 204 -5.49 -6.90 -7.23
CA VAL A 204 -4.45 -7.93 -7.08
C VAL A 204 -3.63 -8.06 -8.36
N VAL A 205 -2.31 -7.98 -8.22
CA VAL A 205 -1.36 -8.07 -9.33
C VAL A 205 -0.37 -9.20 -9.05
N GLU A 206 -0.29 -10.20 -9.94
CA GLU A 206 0.68 -11.29 -9.79
C GLU A 206 2.13 -10.76 -9.73
N LEU A 207 2.95 -11.27 -8.81
CA LEU A 207 4.34 -10.86 -8.61
C LEU A 207 5.30 -11.52 -9.61
N ASN A 208 4.95 -11.48 -10.90
CA ASN A 208 5.82 -11.93 -11.99
C ASN A 208 6.91 -10.89 -12.33
N MET A 209 7.85 -11.27 -13.21
CA MET A 209 8.99 -10.43 -13.60
C MET A 209 8.56 -9.03 -14.09
N LYS A 210 7.49 -8.96 -14.89
CA LYS A 210 6.96 -7.68 -15.39
C LYS A 210 6.53 -6.76 -14.25
N ASN A 211 5.74 -7.28 -13.31
CA ASN A 211 5.24 -6.48 -12.20
C ASN A 211 6.32 -6.18 -11.15
N LYS A 212 7.28 -7.08 -10.95
CA LYS A 212 8.47 -6.79 -10.13
C LYS A 212 9.24 -5.58 -10.66
N LEU A 213 9.49 -5.51 -11.97
CA LEU A 213 10.14 -4.36 -12.59
C LEU A 213 9.28 -3.08 -12.46
N LYS A 214 7.98 -3.21 -12.70
CA LYS A 214 7.03 -2.09 -12.62
C LYS A 214 6.99 -1.45 -11.22
N PHE A 215 6.96 -2.28 -10.18
CA PHE A 215 6.94 -1.83 -8.77
C PHE A 215 8.34 -1.64 -8.17
N MET A 216 9.40 -1.81 -8.98
CA MET A 216 10.79 -1.86 -8.49
C MET A 216 10.96 -2.80 -7.29
N HIS A 217 10.24 -3.92 -7.30
CA HIS A 217 10.17 -4.90 -6.24
C HIS A 217 11.33 -5.89 -6.37
N HIS A 218 12.50 -5.48 -5.87
CA HIS A 218 13.66 -6.34 -5.72
C HIS A 218 14.33 -6.09 -4.37
N GLU A 219 15.10 -7.07 -3.94
CA GLU A 219 15.89 -6.99 -2.71
C GLU A 219 16.76 -5.72 -2.72
N GLY A 220 16.78 -5.01 -1.61
CA GLY A 220 17.48 -3.73 -1.47
C GLY A 220 16.67 -2.50 -1.86
N ASN A 221 15.46 -2.61 -2.43
CA ASN A 221 14.57 -1.46 -2.69
C ASN A 221 13.43 -1.30 -1.69
N TYR A 222 13.10 -2.36 -0.96
CA TYR A 222 12.02 -2.37 0.00
C TYR A 222 12.45 -3.05 1.30
N HIS A 223 11.69 -2.78 2.35
CA HIS A 223 11.74 -3.53 3.60
C HIS A 223 10.32 -3.76 4.11
N VAL A 224 10.17 -4.69 5.03
CA VAL A 224 8.90 -4.96 5.72
C VAL A 224 8.66 -3.87 6.74
N ASN A 225 7.44 -3.32 6.76
CA ASN A 225 7.09 -2.26 7.71
C ASN A 225 6.65 -2.87 9.04
N GLU A 226 7.62 -3.10 9.93
CA GLU A 226 7.41 -3.74 11.24
C GLU A 226 6.43 -2.96 12.12
N ASN A 227 6.43 -1.62 12.07
CA ASN A 227 5.53 -0.80 12.87
C ASN A 227 4.07 -1.00 12.46
N MET A 228 3.78 -1.10 11.16
CA MET A 228 2.44 -1.40 10.66
C MET A 228 2.00 -2.81 11.03
N HIS A 229 2.90 -3.80 10.98
CA HIS A 229 2.59 -5.16 11.42
C HIS A 229 2.32 -5.24 12.92
N ASN A 230 3.17 -4.62 13.74
CA ASN A 230 2.96 -4.49 15.18
C ASN A 230 1.61 -3.79 15.48
N TRP A 231 1.25 -2.78 14.71
CA TRP A 231 -0.06 -2.13 14.85
C TRP A 231 -1.21 -3.08 14.54
N LEU A 232 -1.13 -3.82 13.42
CA LEU A 232 -2.15 -4.79 13.02
C LEU A 232 -2.37 -5.83 14.13
N GLU A 233 -1.30 -6.38 14.68
CA GLU A 233 -1.38 -7.45 15.69
C GLU A 233 -1.97 -6.98 17.01
N ASN A 234 -1.59 -5.79 17.46
CA ASN A 234 -1.98 -5.28 18.77
C ASN A 234 -3.33 -4.55 18.74
N ASN A 235 -3.74 -4.01 17.59
CA ASN A 235 -4.92 -3.13 17.50
C ASN A 235 -5.94 -3.59 16.46
N GLY A 236 -5.53 -4.22 15.36
CA GLY A 236 -6.32 -4.32 14.14
C GLY A 236 -7.72 -4.94 14.31
N SER A 237 -7.88 -5.92 15.18
CA SER A 237 -9.19 -6.54 15.44
C SER A 237 -10.29 -5.56 15.87
N ARG A 238 -9.91 -4.43 16.49
CA ARG A 238 -10.84 -3.38 16.96
C ARG A 238 -11.14 -2.31 15.91
N TYR A 239 -10.37 -2.27 14.82
CA TYR A 239 -10.41 -1.22 13.82
C TYR A 239 -10.91 -1.68 12.45
N VAL A 240 -11.12 -2.98 12.26
CA VAL A 240 -11.74 -3.51 11.05
C VAL A 240 -13.12 -2.88 10.88
N LEU A 241 -13.37 -2.34 9.69
CA LEU A 241 -14.68 -1.79 9.33
C LEU A 241 -15.60 -2.95 8.91
N SER A 242 -16.79 -2.99 9.50
CA SER A 242 -17.89 -3.87 9.10
C SER A 242 -18.42 -3.56 7.71
#